data_AF-A0A9D6E713-F1
#
_entry.id   AF-A0A9D6E713-F1
#
_cell.length_a   1.000
_cell.length_b   1.000
_cell.length_c   1.000
_cell.angle_alpha   90.00
_cell.angle_beta   90.00
_cell.angle_gamma   90.00
#
_symmetry.space_group_name_H-M   'P 1'
#
loop_
_entity.id
_entity.type
_entity.pdbx_description
1 polymer ?
#
loop_
_entity_poly.entity_id
_entity_poly.type
_entity_poly.pdbx_seq_one_letter_code
_entity_poly.pdbx_strand_id
1 'polypeptide(L)'
;EMAADVAVMESMLSRYPFSRLQKPANVLVFPDLNSANTSYKLLQRLGGAQAIGPILVGMAKPVHVLQRDSDVSDIVNIAVIAAVDAQERSREAQKR
;
A
#
# COMPACT_ATOMS: atom_id res chain seq x y z
N GLU A 1 14.06 -2.37 11.49
CA GLU A 1 14.76 -1.56 10.47
C GLU A 1 15.46 -2.48 9.49
N MET A 2 15.24 -2.26 8.19
CA MET A 2 15.84 -3.03 7.09
C MET A 2 15.88 -2.12 5.87
N ALA A 3 16.97 -2.14 5.11
CA ALA A 3 17.07 -1.39 3.86
C ALA A 3 16.11 -1.98 2.80
N ALA A 4 15.54 -1.13 1.94
CA ALA A 4 14.50 -1.54 1.00
C ALA A 4 14.99 -2.57 -0.04
N ASP A 5 16.23 -2.43 -0.49
CA ASP A 5 16.90 -3.36 -1.42
C ASP A 5 17.05 -4.76 -0.81
N VAL A 6 17.46 -4.83 0.46
CA VAL A 6 17.51 -6.09 1.22
C VAL A 6 16.11 -6.68 1.39
N ALA A 7 15.10 -5.85 1.66
CA ALA A 7 13.75 -6.33 1.90
C ALA A 7 13.10 -6.97 0.67
N VAL A 8 13.42 -6.50 -0.55
CA VAL A 8 12.77 -6.96 -1.80
C VAL A 8 13.60 -7.96 -2.61
N MET A 9 14.87 -8.18 -2.28
CA MET A 9 15.74 -9.13 -2.99
C MET A 9 15.98 -10.39 -2.16
N GLU A 10 15.51 -11.53 -2.68
CA GLU A 10 15.72 -12.85 -2.08
C GLU A 10 17.21 -13.17 -1.84
N SER A 11 18.07 -12.80 -2.79
CA SER A 11 19.51 -13.03 -2.70
C SER A 11 20.15 -12.32 -1.50
N MET A 12 19.58 -11.20 -1.05
CA MET A 12 20.09 -10.42 0.08
C MET A 12 19.44 -10.79 1.41
N LEU A 13 18.22 -11.32 1.40
CA LEU A 13 17.52 -11.81 2.60
C LEU A 13 18.32 -12.89 3.33
N SER A 14 19.01 -13.77 2.59
CA SER A 14 19.90 -14.80 3.16
C SER A 14 20.99 -14.23 4.07
N ARG A 15 21.37 -12.95 3.89
CA ARG A 15 22.38 -12.25 4.70
C ARG A 15 21.80 -11.65 5.99
N TYR A 16 20.48 -11.73 6.19
CA TYR A 16 19.75 -11.20 7.34
C TYR A 16 19.08 -12.34 8.13
N PRO A 17 19.86 -13.20 8.82
CA PRO A 17 19.34 -14.43 9.45
C PRO A 17 18.42 -14.17 10.65
N PHE A 18 18.43 -12.95 11.19
CA PHE A 18 17.54 -12.51 12.26
C PHE A 18 16.20 -11.97 11.75
N SER A 19 16.02 -11.86 10.42
CA SER A 19 14.75 -11.45 9.83
C SER A 19 13.70 -12.53 10.03
N ARG A 20 12.46 -12.09 10.34
CA ARG A 20 11.28 -12.97 10.34
C ARG A 20 10.69 -13.19 8.94
N LEU A 21 11.18 -12.44 7.94
CA LEU A 21 10.74 -12.58 6.56
C LEU A 21 11.32 -13.86 5.97
N GLN A 22 10.45 -14.71 5.43
CA GLN A 22 10.82 -15.95 4.73
C GLN A 22 10.85 -15.78 3.20
N LYS A 23 10.38 -14.63 2.71
CA LYS A 23 10.22 -14.26 1.30
C LYS A 23 10.45 -12.76 1.17
N PRO A 24 10.60 -12.22 -0.05
CA PRO A 24 10.70 -10.79 -0.26
C PRO A 24 9.47 -10.07 0.30
N ALA A 25 9.70 -8.91 0.90
CA ALA A 25 8.66 -8.10 1.49
C ALA A 25 7.65 -7.68 0.42
N ASN A 26 6.37 -7.84 0.74
CA ASN A 26 5.24 -7.38 -0.08
C ASN A 26 4.59 -6.10 0.48
N VAL A 27 4.95 -5.71 1.70
CA VAL A 27 4.50 -4.49 2.36
C VAL A 27 5.73 -3.72 2.83
N LEU A 28 5.86 -2.48 2.38
CA LEU A 28 6.93 -1.57 2.77
C LEU A 28 6.36 -0.45 3.64
N VAL A 29 6.80 -0.39 4.88
CA VAL A 29 6.45 0.70 5.81
C VAL A 29 7.61 1.68 5.83
N PHE A 30 7.34 2.93 5.47
CA PHE A 30 8.33 4.00 5.40
C PHE A 30 8.40 4.78 6.71
N PRO A 31 9.57 5.33 7.06
CA PRO A 31 9.75 6.09 8.30
C PRO A 31 9.02 7.44 8.28
N ASP A 32 8.78 8.01 7.09
CA ASP A 32 8.12 9.31 6.92
C ASP A 32 7.40 9.43 5.56
N LEU A 33 6.65 10.52 5.40
CA LEU A 33 5.90 10.82 4.18
C LEU A 33 6.81 11.10 2.98
N ASN A 34 7.98 11.71 3.19
CA ASN A 34 8.87 12.13 2.10
C ASN A 34 9.49 10.91 1.41
N SER A 35 10.00 9.96 2.20
CA SER A 35 10.55 8.69 1.76
C SER A 35 9.50 7.84 1.06
N ALA A 36 8.28 7.74 1.62
CA ALA A 36 7.16 7.05 0.99
C ALA A 36 6.80 7.68 -0.37
N ASN A 37 6.55 9.00 -0.38
CA ASN A 37 6.08 9.73 -1.55
C ASN A 37 7.09 9.75 -2.69
N THR A 38 8.37 9.85 -2.36
CA THR A 38 9.46 9.76 -3.35
C THR A 38 9.52 8.35 -3.92
N SER A 39 9.52 7.32 -3.08
CA SER A 39 9.70 5.93 -3.51
C SER A 39 8.56 5.44 -4.40
N TYR A 40 7.29 5.65 -4.01
CA TYR A 40 6.18 5.15 -4.84
C TYR A 40 6.07 5.88 -6.18
N LYS A 41 6.36 7.20 -6.24
CA LYS A 41 6.36 7.95 -7.50
C LYS A 41 7.49 7.53 -8.42
N LEU A 42 8.68 7.25 -7.89
CA LEU A 42 9.78 6.70 -8.68
C LEU A 42 9.43 5.31 -9.23
N LEU A 43 8.85 4.43 -8.40
CA LEU A 43 8.37 3.12 -8.87
C LEU A 43 7.29 3.25 -9.95
N GLN A 44 6.37 4.21 -9.80
CA GLN A 44 5.33 4.45 -10.79
C GLN A 44 5.89 4.99 -12.12
N ARG A 45 6.77 5.99 -12.06
CA ARG A 45 7.26 6.71 -13.26
C ARG A 45 8.42 6.02 -13.96
N LEU A 46 9.34 5.44 -13.19
CA LEU A 46 10.56 4.79 -13.72
C LEU A 46 10.45 3.27 -13.71
N GLY A 47 9.80 2.70 -12.69
CA GLY A 47 9.63 1.25 -12.55
C GLY A 47 8.46 0.67 -13.34
N GLY A 48 7.65 1.51 -13.99
CA GLY A 48 6.45 1.08 -14.73
C GLY A 48 5.36 0.47 -13.84
N ALA A 49 5.44 0.68 -12.52
CA ALA A 49 4.45 0.15 -11.60
C ALA A 49 3.14 0.94 -11.72
N GLN A 50 2.00 0.26 -11.59
CA GLN A 50 0.72 0.92 -11.45
C GLN A 50 0.49 1.33 -9.99
N ALA A 51 0.23 2.61 -9.74
CA ALA A 51 -0.14 3.10 -8.42
C ALA A 51 -1.66 3.23 -8.33
N ILE A 52 -2.25 2.67 -7.27
CA ILE A 52 -3.67 2.83 -6.93
C ILE A 52 -3.73 3.49 -5.56
N GLY A 53 -4.34 4.67 -5.47
CA GLY A 53 -4.42 5.42 -4.21
C GLY A 53 -4.53 6.92 -4.38
N PRO A 54 -4.46 7.70 -3.28
CA PRO A 54 -4.19 7.25 -1.91
C PRO A 54 -5.37 6.51 -1.25
N ILE A 55 -5.09 5.42 -0.54
CA ILE A 55 -6.08 4.69 0.27
C ILE A 55 -5.91 5.11 1.74
N LEU A 56 -6.98 5.65 2.32
CA LEU A 56 -6.99 6.03 3.74
C LEU A 56 -7.39 4.83 4.61
N VAL A 57 -6.66 4.62 5.69
CA VAL A 57 -6.88 3.56 6.68
C VAL A 57 -7.07 4.14 8.07
N GLY A 58 -7.75 3.42 8.97
CA GLY A 58 -7.95 3.83 10.37
C GLY A 58 -9.15 4.74 10.63
N MET A 59 -9.92 5.11 9.60
CA MET A 59 -11.16 5.88 9.74
C MET A 59 -12.31 5.03 10.30
N ALA A 60 -13.26 5.66 11.01
CA ALA A 60 -14.42 4.97 11.58
C ALA A 60 -15.37 4.36 10.51
N LYS A 61 -15.43 4.98 9.33
CA LYS A 61 -16.11 4.47 8.13
C LYS A 61 -15.16 4.61 6.93
N PRO A 62 -15.34 3.82 5.87
CA PRO A 62 -14.51 3.93 4.66
C PRO A 62 -14.74 5.28 3.98
N VAL A 63 -13.68 6.08 3.94
CA VAL A 63 -13.66 7.39 3.29
C VAL A 63 -12.31 7.52 2.62
N HIS A 64 -12.29 7.97 1.36
CA HIS A 64 -11.07 8.18 0.58
C HIS A 64 -11.11 9.54 -0.10
N VAL A 65 -9.92 10.07 -0.39
CA VAL A 65 -9.75 11.38 -1.03
C VAL A 65 -9.14 11.16 -2.41
N LEU A 66 -9.78 11.76 -3.42
CA LEU A 66 -9.29 11.77 -4.79
C LEU A 66 -8.42 13.00 -5.03
N GLN A 67 -7.43 12.85 -5.90
CA GLN A 67 -6.65 13.98 -6.38
C GLN A 67 -7.43 14.73 -7.48
N ARG A 68 -7.19 16.03 -7.64
CA ARG A 68 -7.89 16.84 -8.66
C ARG A 68 -7.66 16.33 -10.08
N ASP A 69 -6.48 15.76 -10.33
CA ASP A 69 -6.05 15.27 -11.62
C ASP A 69 -6.22 13.74 -11.75
N SER A 70 -7.16 13.14 -11.00
CA SER A 70 -7.42 11.69 -11.05
C SER A 70 -8.16 11.33 -12.33
N ASP A 71 -7.75 10.25 -12.99
CA ASP A 71 -8.46 9.73 -14.15
C ASP A 71 -9.76 9.02 -13.74
N VAL A 72 -10.68 8.82 -14.70
CA VAL A 72 -11.95 8.11 -14.45
C VAL A 72 -11.70 6.72 -13.86
N SER A 73 -10.65 6.03 -14.30
CA SER A 73 -10.25 4.74 -13.76
C SER A 73 -9.91 4.81 -12.27
N ASP A 74 -9.24 5.87 -11.83
CA ASP A 74 -8.85 6.04 -10.42
C ASP A 74 -10.08 6.29 -9.55
N ILE A 75 -11.02 7.10 -10.05
CA ILE A 75 -12.30 7.36 -9.37
C ILE A 75 -13.06 6.05 -9.17
N VAL A 76 -13.19 5.24 -10.22
CA VAL A 76 -13.88 3.95 -10.16
C VAL A 76 -13.15 2.99 -9.21
N ASN A 77 -11.83 2.88 -9.31
CA ASN A 77 -11.04 2.01 -8.44
C ASN A 77 -11.21 2.36 -6.96
N ILE A 78 -11.13 3.64 -6.61
CA ILE A 78 -11.28 4.10 -5.22
C ILE A 78 -12.72 3.91 -4.73
N ALA A 79 -13.73 4.14 -5.57
CA ALA A 79 -15.12 3.88 -5.22
C ALA A 79 -15.39 2.40 -4.94
N VAL A 80 -14.82 1.50 -5.76
CA VAL A 80 -14.91 0.05 -5.54
C VAL A 80 -14.24 -0.35 -4.24
N ILE A 81 -13.04 0.16 -3.96
CA ILE A 81 -12.32 -0.12 -2.71
C ILE A 81 -13.15 0.34 -1.50
N ALA A 82 -13.72 1.55 -1.53
CA ALA A 82 -14.55 2.06 -0.45
C ALA A 82 -15.81 1.20 -0.21
N ALA A 83 -16.46 0.76 -1.28
CA ALA A 83 -17.65 -0.08 -1.20
C ALA A 83 -17.33 -1.47 -0.60
N VAL A 84 -16.22 -2.08 -1.02
CA VAL A 84 -15.77 -3.38 -0.48
C VAL A 84 -15.38 -3.24 1.00
N ASP A 85 -14.61 -2.22 1.37
CA ASP A 85 -14.23 -1.98 2.78
C ASP A 85 -15.48 -1.77 3.66
N ALA A 86 -16.52 -1.09 3.14
CA ALA A 86 -17.78 -0.91 3.87
C ALA A 86 -18.52 -2.24 4.09
N GLN A 87 -18.58 -3.08 3.07
CA GLN A 87 -19.23 -4.39 3.14
C GLN A 87 -18.51 -5.32 4.12
N GLU A 88 -17.18 -5.39 4.06
CA GLU A 88 -16.39 -6.26 4.93
C GLU A 88 -16.52 -5.85 6.39
N ARG A 89 -16.42 -4.54 6.71
CA ARG A 89 -16.61 -4.06 8.09
C ARG A 89 -18.00 -4.31 8.62
N SER A 90 -19.04 -4.19 7.78
CA SER A 90 -20.41 -4.53 8.18
C SER A 90 -20.55 -6.02 8.49
N ARG A 91 -19.91 -6.90 7.69
CA ARG A 91 -19.91 -8.34 7.94
C ARG A 91 -19.18 -8.70 9.22
N GLU A 92 -18.04 -8.06 9.49
CA GLU A 92 -17.30 -8.26 10.74
C GLU A 92 -18.08 -7.80 11.96
N ALA A 93 -18.77 -6.66 11.89
CA ALA A 93 -19.63 -6.17 12.96
C ALA A 93 -20.81 -7.10 13.24
N GLN A 94 -21.36 -7.76 12.23
CA GLN A 94 -22.44 -8.76 12.39
C GLN A 94 -21.96 -10.09 13.00
N LYS A 95 -20.67 -10.40 12.91
CA LYS A 95 -20.07 -11.62 13.48
C LYS A 95 -19.66 -11.47 14.95
N ARG A 96 -19.58 -10.23 15.45
CA ARG A 96 -19.25 -9.92 16.84
C ARG A 96 -20.52 -9.83 17.68
#